data_AF-A0A495Z7J5-F1
#
_entry.id   AF-A0A495Z7J5-F1
#
_cell.length_a   1.000
_cell.length_b   1.000
_cell.length_c   1.000
_cell.angle_alpha   90.00
_cell.angle_beta   90.00
_cell.angle_gamma   90.00
#
_symmetry.space_group_name_H-M   'P 1'
#
loop_
_entity.id
_entity.type
_entity.pdbx_description
1 polymer ?
#
loop_
_entity_poly.entity_id
_entity_poly.type
_entity_poly.pdbx_seq_one_letter_code
_entity_poly.pdbx_strand_id
1 'polypeptide(L)'
;MKFFKTIIIVVLGVGLVTSTVPAQDEINYTEMVEDLKVMCQIIDEVMDETFEDDYVKGGFFRRGGCQHLYLKDYGAMFLLDVRFPVAEKEMKIVKTEKKTNLWEKYEREVRHQRQPEEVVWVIDNNKSYSKEKVDKLKEQLAYLVGEYGSRIGQLTLDDTISFVVFGYPDHAVDLETDFLVEMHVVEHVADAMSHPRETAEELRKKNQALREAIQELKKIKRELDGTAEEESGDDDKKVISQRNETIIIEKEKDEEMEDSQSQKGKRLRMLIPPMPPNFPHRFHGKPATTLILTFKRSQLEDKKGADWEALLEAAAVVEY
;
A
#
# COMPACT_ATOMS: atom_id res chain seq x y z
N MET A 1 -29.91 15.29 67.03
CA MET A 1 -30.44 14.98 65.69
C MET A 1 -29.32 15.16 64.69
N LYS A 2 -28.94 14.07 64.02
CA LYS A 2 -27.86 14.00 63.02
C LYS A 2 -28.41 14.44 61.67
N PHE A 3 -27.80 15.43 61.03
CA PHE A 3 -28.07 15.74 59.62
C PHE A 3 -26.78 15.61 58.82
N PHE A 4 -26.73 14.52 58.06
CA PHE A 4 -25.86 14.30 56.91
C PHE A 4 -26.12 15.37 55.85
N LYS A 5 -25.07 15.84 55.18
CA LYS A 5 -25.04 15.92 53.71
C LYS A 5 -23.60 16.10 53.22
N THR A 6 -22.98 14.93 53.12
CA THR A 6 -21.91 14.53 52.21
C THR A 6 -21.78 15.42 50.98
N ILE A 7 -20.66 16.14 50.87
CA ILE A 7 -20.19 16.76 49.64
C ILE A 7 -19.63 15.63 48.78
N ILE A 8 -20.35 15.26 47.72
CA ILE A 8 -19.87 14.36 46.69
C ILE A 8 -18.90 15.17 45.83
N ILE A 9 -17.60 14.96 46.04
CA ILE A 9 -16.56 15.39 45.11
C ILE A 9 -16.65 14.42 43.91
N VAL A 10 -17.39 14.80 42.88
CA VAL A 10 -17.28 14.18 41.56
C VAL A 10 -15.94 14.64 40.99
N VAL A 11 -14.89 13.86 41.24
CA VAL A 11 -13.62 14.00 40.54
C VAL A 11 -13.89 13.67 39.08
N LEU A 12 -13.91 14.71 38.26
CA LEU A 12 -13.70 14.70 36.82
C LEU A 12 -12.35 14.03 36.52
N GLY A 13 -12.32 12.70 36.66
CA GLY A 13 -11.32 11.85 36.05
C GLY A 13 -11.65 11.74 34.57
N VAL A 14 -11.44 12.83 33.83
CA VAL A 14 -11.23 12.74 32.38
C VAL A 14 -9.88 12.06 32.23
N GLY A 15 -9.89 10.75 32.39
CA GLY A 15 -8.83 9.88 31.94
C GLY A 15 -8.76 10.05 30.44
N LEU A 16 -7.92 10.98 30.00
CA LEU A 16 -7.25 10.93 28.71
C LEU A 16 -6.52 9.59 28.69
N VAL A 17 -7.25 8.53 28.38
CA VAL A 17 -6.69 7.31 27.83
C VAL A 17 -6.19 7.75 26.47
N THR A 18 -5.00 8.32 26.44
CA THR A 18 -4.19 8.36 25.24
C THR A 18 -3.96 6.89 24.93
N SER A 19 -4.82 6.31 24.10
CA SER A 19 -4.53 5.08 23.41
C SER A 19 -3.17 5.31 22.78
N THR A 20 -2.15 4.75 23.40
CA THR A 20 -0.82 4.63 22.80
C THR A 20 -1.07 3.78 21.58
N VAL A 21 -1.31 4.44 20.44
CA VAL A 21 -1.32 3.81 19.13
C VAL A 21 0.01 3.06 19.10
N PRO A 22 0.00 1.71 19.16
CA PRO A 22 1.24 0.97 19.05
C PRO A 22 1.90 1.49 17.77
N ALA A 23 3.18 1.83 17.84
CA ALA A 23 3.94 2.24 16.68
C ALA A 23 3.63 1.21 15.60
N GLN A 24 2.87 1.61 14.57
CA GLN A 24 2.48 0.71 13.51
C GLN A 24 3.79 0.20 12.93
N ASP A 25 3.99 -1.11 13.01
CA ASP A 25 5.14 -1.76 12.40
C ASP A 25 5.23 -1.25 10.96
N GLU A 26 6.38 -0.69 10.63
CA GLU A 26 6.64 -0.09 9.34
C GLU A 26 6.35 -1.15 8.26
N ILE A 27 5.40 -0.88 7.36
CA ILE A 27 4.99 -1.83 6.31
C ILE A 27 6.22 -2.26 5.52
N ASN A 28 6.50 -3.56 5.51
CA ASN A 28 7.58 -4.10 4.69
C ASN A 28 7.07 -4.23 3.24
N TYR A 29 7.34 -3.22 2.43
CA TYR A 29 6.92 -3.18 1.02
C TYR A 29 7.48 -4.34 0.19
N THR A 30 8.63 -4.91 0.57
CA THR A 30 9.19 -6.08 -0.14
C THR A 30 8.31 -7.30 0.05
N GLU A 31 7.98 -7.61 1.31
CA GLU A 31 7.09 -8.73 1.65
C GLU A 31 5.67 -8.50 1.10
N MET A 32 5.17 -7.25 1.17
CA MET A 32 3.87 -6.90 0.57
C MET A 32 3.83 -7.22 -0.92
N VAL A 33 4.88 -6.82 -1.66
CA VAL A 33 4.95 -7.09 -3.11
C VAL A 33 5.03 -8.59 -3.39
N GLU A 34 5.71 -9.37 -2.55
CA GLU A 34 5.77 -10.83 -2.68
C GLU A 34 4.39 -11.47 -2.44
N ASP A 35 3.69 -11.08 -1.38
CA ASP A 35 2.34 -11.56 -1.07
C ASP A 35 1.35 -11.25 -2.20
N LEU A 36 1.41 -10.03 -2.75
CA LEU A 36 0.55 -9.62 -3.87
C LEU A 36 0.85 -10.40 -5.15
N LYS A 37 2.13 -10.71 -5.42
CA LYS A 37 2.51 -11.55 -6.56
C LYS A 37 1.96 -12.98 -6.42
N VAL A 38 2.05 -13.55 -5.23
CA VAL A 38 1.47 -14.87 -4.94
C VAL A 38 -0.05 -14.84 -5.16
N MET A 39 -0.73 -13.81 -4.65
CA MET A 39 -2.17 -13.64 -4.85
C MET A 39 -2.53 -13.49 -6.33
N CYS A 40 -1.78 -12.70 -7.11
CA CYS A 40 -1.97 -12.60 -8.57
C CYS A 40 -1.85 -13.96 -9.28
N GLN A 41 -0.86 -14.78 -8.92
CA GLN A 41 -0.69 -16.11 -9.52
C GLN A 41 -1.88 -17.03 -9.23
N ILE A 42 -2.38 -17.01 -7.99
CA ILE A 42 -3.58 -17.78 -7.60
C ILE A 42 -4.80 -17.29 -8.39
N ILE A 43 -4.98 -15.96 -8.51
CA ILE A 43 -6.07 -15.36 -9.29
C ILE A 43 -5.96 -15.80 -10.76
N ASP A 44 -4.77 -15.69 -11.36
CA ASP A 44 -4.53 -16.09 -12.75
C ASP A 44 -4.90 -17.57 -12.98
N GLU A 45 -4.51 -18.46 -12.08
CA GLU A 45 -4.80 -19.90 -12.17
C GLU A 45 -6.30 -20.18 -12.07
N VAL A 46 -6.97 -19.66 -11.04
CA VAL A 46 -8.41 -19.89 -10.82
C VAL A 46 -9.26 -19.27 -11.94
N MET A 47 -8.90 -18.09 -12.42
CA MET A 47 -9.65 -17.42 -13.49
C MET A 47 -9.48 -18.10 -14.84
N ASP A 48 -8.26 -18.55 -15.17
CA ASP A 48 -7.97 -19.32 -16.38
C ASP A 48 -8.73 -20.65 -16.39
N GLU A 49 -8.78 -21.36 -15.26
CA GLU A 49 -9.58 -22.58 -15.12
C GLU A 49 -11.10 -22.32 -15.23
N THR A 50 -11.58 -21.19 -14.71
CA THR A 50 -13.02 -20.92 -14.63
C THR A 50 -13.60 -20.35 -15.92
N PHE A 51 -12.82 -19.52 -16.62
CA PHE A 51 -13.26 -18.73 -17.78
C PHE A 51 -12.52 -19.06 -19.07
N GLU A 52 -11.50 -19.92 -19.05
CA GLU A 52 -10.75 -20.40 -20.22
C GLU A 52 -10.43 -19.25 -21.20
N ASP A 53 -11.05 -19.27 -22.38
CA ASP A 53 -10.85 -18.29 -23.46
C ASP A 53 -11.35 -16.87 -23.15
N ASP A 54 -12.21 -16.71 -22.14
CA ASP A 54 -12.77 -15.42 -21.74
C ASP A 54 -11.85 -14.67 -20.77
N TYR A 55 -10.92 -15.33 -20.08
CA TYR A 55 -9.93 -14.66 -19.25
C TYR A 55 -8.67 -14.32 -20.07
N VAL A 56 -8.17 -13.09 -19.93
CA VAL A 56 -6.95 -12.68 -20.64
C VAL A 56 -5.74 -13.00 -19.77
N LYS A 57 -5.29 -14.26 -19.79
CA LYS A 57 -4.09 -14.68 -19.04
C LYS A 57 -2.82 -14.01 -19.57
N GLY A 58 -1.92 -13.67 -18.65
CA GLY A 58 -0.58 -13.19 -18.98
C GLY A 58 0.25 -14.26 -19.65
N GLY A 59 0.86 -13.92 -20.79
CA GLY A 59 1.85 -14.76 -21.44
C GLY A 59 3.26 -14.21 -21.23
N PHE A 60 4.29 -15.03 -21.43
CA PHE A 60 5.69 -14.58 -21.35
C PHE A 60 6.00 -13.35 -22.24
N PHE A 61 5.23 -13.16 -23.32
CA PHE A 61 5.35 -12.02 -24.25
C PHE A 61 4.13 -11.09 -24.27
N ARG A 62 3.09 -11.36 -23.49
CA ARG A 62 1.84 -10.56 -23.49
C ARG A 62 1.62 -9.98 -22.11
N ARG A 63 1.53 -8.64 -22.03
CA ARG A 63 0.98 -7.92 -20.87
C ARG A 63 -0.49 -8.34 -20.74
N GLY A 64 -0.75 -9.31 -19.88
CA GLY A 64 -2.06 -9.84 -19.56
C GLY A 64 -2.00 -10.48 -18.18
N GLY A 65 -3.14 -10.97 -17.69
CA GLY A 65 -3.26 -11.56 -16.36
C GLY A 65 -3.53 -10.52 -15.29
N CYS A 66 -3.56 -11.00 -14.06
CA CYS A 66 -3.81 -10.22 -12.87
C CYS A 66 -2.62 -9.31 -12.57
N GLN A 67 -2.83 -8.00 -12.61
CA GLN A 67 -1.85 -7.02 -12.14
C GLN A 67 -2.19 -6.64 -10.70
N HIS A 68 -1.19 -6.22 -9.92
CA HIS A 68 -1.39 -5.76 -8.55
C HIS A 68 -0.74 -4.41 -8.30
N LEU A 69 -1.31 -3.67 -7.36
CA LEU A 69 -0.68 -2.51 -6.76
C LEU A 69 -1.14 -2.35 -5.31
N TYR A 70 -0.28 -1.77 -4.48
CA TYR A 70 -0.60 -1.42 -3.11
C TYR A 70 -0.64 0.09 -2.98
N LEU A 71 -1.70 0.60 -2.35
CA LEU A 71 -1.85 2.01 -2.02
C LEU A 71 -1.93 2.14 -0.50
N LYS A 72 -1.02 2.90 0.08
CA LYS A 72 -1.04 3.20 1.51
C LYS A 72 -2.40 3.83 1.88
N ASP A 73 -2.96 3.41 3.01
CA ASP A 73 -4.26 3.85 3.55
C ASP A 73 -5.49 3.42 2.71
N TYR A 74 -5.30 2.71 1.61
CA TYR A 74 -6.38 2.17 0.79
C TYR A 74 -6.35 0.64 0.77
N GLY A 75 -5.17 0.05 0.59
CA GLY A 75 -4.95 -1.39 0.60
C GLY A 75 -4.48 -1.97 -0.74
N ALA A 76 -4.72 -3.25 -0.93
CA ALA A 76 -4.35 -3.98 -2.14
C ALA A 76 -5.38 -3.79 -3.25
N MET A 77 -4.91 -3.61 -4.47
CA MET A 77 -5.75 -3.54 -5.66
C MET A 77 -5.23 -4.48 -6.75
N PHE A 78 -6.14 -5.25 -7.32
CA PHE A 78 -5.91 -6.20 -8.39
C PHE A 78 -6.65 -5.76 -9.64
N LEU A 79 -5.99 -5.79 -10.79
CA LEU A 79 -6.54 -5.38 -12.08
C LEU A 79 -6.60 -6.60 -13.00
N LEU A 80 -7.76 -6.82 -13.61
CA LEU A 80 -8.04 -7.98 -14.44
C LEU A 80 -8.74 -7.57 -15.74
N ASP A 81 -8.46 -8.29 -16.81
CA ASP A 81 -9.11 -8.11 -18.10
C ASP A 81 -9.91 -9.38 -18.48
N VAL A 82 -11.18 -9.21 -18.88
CA VAL A 82 -12.06 -10.30 -19.35
C VAL A 82 -12.70 -9.97 -20.70
N ARG A 83 -12.94 -10.99 -21.53
CA ARG A 83 -13.45 -10.89 -22.92
C ARG A 83 -14.97 -10.99 -23.02
N PHE A 84 -15.64 -10.47 -21.99
CA PHE A 84 -17.08 -10.22 -21.98
C PHE A 84 -17.36 -8.91 -21.22
N PRO A 85 -18.44 -8.20 -21.55
CA PRO A 85 -18.81 -6.99 -20.80
C PRO A 85 -19.27 -7.35 -19.38
N VAL A 86 -18.83 -6.56 -18.40
CA VAL A 86 -19.11 -6.76 -16.96
C VAL A 86 -20.23 -5.86 -16.43
N ALA A 87 -20.77 -4.98 -17.27
CA ALA A 87 -21.92 -4.14 -16.93
C ALA A 87 -23.01 -4.25 -18.00
N GLU A 88 -24.28 -4.24 -17.57
CA GLU A 88 -25.45 -4.38 -18.45
C GLU A 88 -25.66 -3.16 -19.36
N LYS A 89 -25.19 -1.98 -18.94
CA LYS A 89 -25.47 -0.74 -19.65
C LYS A 89 -24.85 -0.77 -21.04
N GLU A 90 -25.72 -0.84 -22.04
CA GLU A 90 -25.47 -0.18 -23.32
C GLU A 90 -25.08 1.27 -22.99
N MET A 91 -23.80 1.61 -23.11
CA MET A 91 -23.36 3.01 -23.06
C MET A 91 -23.99 3.72 -24.26
N LYS A 92 -25.25 4.15 -24.14
CA LYS A 92 -25.88 5.10 -25.05
C LYS A 92 -25.19 6.43 -24.81
N ILE A 93 -24.15 6.69 -25.58
CA ILE A 93 -23.49 7.98 -25.63
C ILE A 93 -24.51 8.95 -26.22
N VAL A 94 -25.29 9.60 -25.34
CA VAL A 94 -26.10 10.75 -25.72
C VAL A 94 -25.12 11.87 -25.97
N LYS A 95 -24.84 12.15 -27.25
CA LYS A 95 -24.12 13.37 -27.66
C LYS A 95 -24.86 14.56 -27.09
N THR A 96 -24.38 15.03 -25.96
CA THR A 96 -24.79 16.31 -25.42
C THR A 96 -23.71 17.26 -25.88
N GLU A 97 -24.02 18.13 -26.83
CA GLU A 97 -23.14 19.26 -27.16
C GLU A 97 -22.89 20.05 -25.88
N LYS A 98 -21.82 19.73 -25.16
CA LYS A 98 -21.44 20.48 -23.97
C LYS A 98 -21.04 21.86 -24.46
N LYS A 99 -21.80 22.88 -24.03
CA LYS A 99 -21.33 24.27 -24.07
C LYS A 99 -19.99 24.30 -23.36
N THR A 100 -18.94 24.43 -24.14
CA THR A 100 -17.55 24.41 -23.68
C THR A 100 -17.38 25.58 -22.73
N ASN A 101 -17.02 25.31 -21.48
CA ASN A 101 -16.71 26.40 -20.55
C ASN A 101 -15.36 27.04 -20.93
N LEU A 102 -15.10 28.26 -20.47
CA LEU A 102 -13.86 28.99 -20.79
C LEU A 102 -12.60 28.25 -20.30
N TRP A 103 -12.68 27.49 -19.20
CA TRP A 103 -11.57 26.73 -18.66
C TRP A 103 -11.12 25.60 -19.60
N GLU A 104 -12.06 24.80 -20.10
CA GLU A 104 -11.82 23.73 -21.09
C GLU A 104 -11.26 24.27 -22.41
N LYS A 105 -11.54 25.54 -22.74
CA LYS A 105 -10.95 26.20 -23.90
C LYS A 105 -9.47 26.53 -23.67
N TYR A 106 -9.11 27.09 -22.52
CA TYR A 106 -7.73 27.49 -22.22
C TYR A 106 -6.82 26.29 -21.92
N GLU A 107 -7.30 25.27 -21.18
CA GLU A 107 -6.53 24.04 -20.95
C GLU A 107 -6.20 23.33 -22.26
N ARG A 108 -7.11 23.40 -23.24
CA ARG A 108 -6.95 22.86 -24.59
C ARG A 108 -5.91 23.59 -25.42
N GLU A 109 -5.87 24.92 -25.33
CA GLU A 109 -4.82 25.73 -26.00
C GLU A 109 -3.44 25.41 -25.44
N VAL A 110 -3.30 25.28 -24.12
CA VAL A 110 -2.01 24.98 -23.48
C VAL A 110 -1.50 23.58 -23.85
N ARG A 111 -2.38 22.58 -23.83
CA ARG A 111 -1.98 21.17 -24.04
C ARG A 111 -1.84 20.74 -25.51
N HIS A 112 -2.08 21.63 -26.49
CA HIS A 112 -2.04 21.32 -27.93
C HIS A 112 -2.85 20.07 -28.31
N GLN A 113 -3.90 19.74 -27.56
CA GLN A 113 -4.72 18.58 -27.82
C GLN A 113 -5.68 18.92 -28.97
N ARG A 114 -5.46 18.29 -30.15
CA ARG A 114 -6.49 18.23 -31.20
C ARG A 114 -7.76 17.66 -30.59
N GLN A 115 -8.91 18.24 -30.97
CA GLN A 115 -10.21 17.77 -30.53
C GLN A 115 -10.26 16.25 -30.71
N PRO A 116 -10.55 15.45 -29.67
CA PRO A 116 -11.00 14.10 -29.92
C PRO A 116 -12.26 14.26 -30.77
N GLU A 117 -12.18 13.88 -32.05
CA GLU A 117 -13.40 13.60 -32.77
C GLU A 117 -14.17 12.62 -31.90
N GLU A 118 -15.42 12.96 -31.59
CA GLU A 118 -16.30 12.13 -30.78
C GLU A 118 -16.66 10.92 -31.65
N VAL A 119 -15.72 9.97 -31.74
CA VAL A 119 -15.87 8.71 -32.46
C VAL A 119 -16.89 7.92 -31.67
N VAL A 120 -18.08 7.81 -32.25
CA VAL A 120 -19.18 7.02 -31.69
C VAL A 120 -18.87 5.56 -31.99
N TRP A 121 -18.44 4.83 -30.96
CA TRP A 121 -18.29 3.39 -31.03
C TRP A 121 -19.69 2.77 -30.96
N VAL A 122 -20.21 2.36 -32.11
CA VAL A 122 -21.31 1.40 -32.14
C VAL A 122 -20.68 0.05 -31.83
N ILE A 123 -20.85 -0.43 -30.59
CA ILE A 123 -20.43 -1.78 -30.22
C ILE A 123 -21.33 -2.73 -31.00
N ASP A 124 -20.74 -3.48 -31.93
CA ASP A 124 -21.47 -4.50 -32.67
C ASP A 124 -21.82 -5.63 -31.69
N ASN A 125 -23.12 -5.91 -31.56
CA ASN A 125 -23.75 -6.66 -30.45
C ASN A 125 -23.46 -8.17 -30.41
N ASN A 126 -22.35 -8.66 -30.96
CA ASN A 126 -22.18 -10.09 -31.15
C ASN A 126 -21.88 -10.86 -29.85
N LYS A 127 -21.49 -10.17 -28.76
CA LYS A 127 -21.51 -10.71 -27.40
C LYS A 127 -22.34 -9.83 -26.48
N SER A 128 -23.58 -10.23 -26.24
CA SER A 128 -24.43 -9.59 -25.25
C SER A 128 -23.90 -9.84 -23.83
N TYR A 129 -24.08 -8.86 -22.95
CA TYR A 129 -23.89 -9.02 -21.50
C TYR A 129 -24.54 -10.31 -21.01
N SER A 130 -23.76 -11.12 -20.28
CA SER A 130 -24.24 -12.36 -19.66
C SER A 130 -24.16 -12.19 -18.15
N LYS A 131 -25.33 -12.00 -17.54
CA LYS A 131 -25.46 -11.89 -16.08
C LYS A 131 -24.84 -13.09 -15.38
N GLU A 132 -25.06 -14.29 -15.89
CA GLU A 132 -24.50 -15.54 -15.33
C GLU A 132 -22.97 -15.52 -15.28
N LYS A 133 -22.30 -15.02 -16.33
CA LYS A 133 -20.83 -14.92 -16.34
C LYS A 133 -20.32 -13.90 -15.32
N VAL A 134 -21.02 -12.77 -15.20
CA VAL A 134 -20.66 -11.71 -14.26
C VAL A 134 -20.90 -12.13 -12.81
N ASP A 135 -22.00 -12.82 -12.54
CA ASP A 135 -22.30 -13.38 -11.22
C ASP A 135 -21.24 -14.44 -10.85
N LYS A 136 -20.93 -15.37 -11.76
CA LYS A 136 -19.84 -16.35 -11.56
C LYS A 136 -18.48 -15.67 -11.32
N LEU A 137 -18.19 -14.58 -12.01
CA LEU A 137 -16.96 -13.80 -11.82
C LEU A 137 -16.90 -13.21 -10.41
N LYS A 138 -17.99 -12.59 -9.95
CA LYS A 138 -18.11 -12.04 -8.59
C LYS A 138 -17.93 -13.13 -7.54
N GLU A 139 -18.57 -14.30 -7.74
CA GLU A 139 -18.44 -15.46 -6.86
C GLU A 139 -16.98 -15.93 -6.72
N GLN A 140 -16.27 -16.09 -7.84
CA GLN A 140 -14.86 -16.49 -7.81
C GLN A 140 -13.97 -15.45 -7.11
N LEU A 141 -14.20 -14.15 -7.37
CA LEU A 141 -13.44 -13.09 -6.71
C LEU A 141 -13.70 -13.05 -5.21
N ALA A 142 -14.96 -13.18 -4.78
CA ALA A 142 -15.30 -13.27 -3.36
C ALA A 142 -14.69 -14.51 -2.69
N TYR A 143 -14.72 -15.67 -3.38
CA TYR A 143 -14.07 -16.90 -2.92
C TYR A 143 -12.57 -16.71 -2.72
N LEU A 144 -11.87 -16.16 -3.72
CA LEU A 144 -10.43 -15.89 -3.67
C LEU A 144 -10.06 -14.99 -2.48
N VAL A 145 -10.84 -13.94 -2.23
CA VAL A 145 -10.63 -13.04 -1.10
C VAL A 145 -10.88 -13.72 0.24
N GLY A 146 -11.97 -14.48 0.35
CA GLY A 146 -12.31 -15.19 1.59
C GLY A 146 -11.28 -16.24 1.98
N GLU A 147 -10.73 -16.96 0.99
CA GLU A 147 -9.79 -18.05 1.23
C GLU A 147 -8.34 -17.58 1.39
N TYR A 148 -7.92 -16.59 0.58
CA TYR A 148 -6.52 -16.18 0.49
C TYR A 148 -6.25 -14.74 0.95
N GLY A 149 -7.26 -13.87 1.03
CA GLY A 149 -7.07 -12.45 1.36
C GLY A 149 -6.43 -12.20 2.73
N SER A 150 -6.72 -13.05 3.73
CA SER A 150 -6.08 -12.94 5.06
C SER A 150 -4.59 -13.26 5.05
N ARG A 151 -4.09 -13.95 4.00
CA ARG A 151 -2.69 -14.39 3.88
C ARG A 151 -1.75 -13.27 3.41
N ILE A 152 -2.29 -12.15 2.94
CA ILE A 152 -1.48 -10.96 2.64
C ILE A 152 -1.08 -10.35 3.99
N GLY A 153 0.10 -10.68 4.50
CA GLY A 153 0.48 -10.45 5.90
C GLY A 153 0.54 -8.97 6.26
N GLN A 154 0.95 -8.15 5.29
CA GLN A 154 1.30 -6.74 5.50
C GLN A 154 0.11 -5.76 5.48
N LEU A 155 -1.12 -6.21 5.20
CA LEU A 155 -2.31 -5.32 5.22
C LEU A 155 -2.78 -5.03 6.66
N THR A 156 -3.29 -3.85 6.94
CA THR A 156 -3.98 -3.58 8.21
C THR A 156 -5.44 -4.06 8.17
N LEU A 157 -6.11 -4.17 9.32
CA LEU A 157 -7.54 -4.55 9.37
C LEU A 157 -8.47 -3.53 8.69
N ASP A 158 -8.01 -2.29 8.61
CA ASP A 158 -8.73 -1.19 7.95
C ASP A 158 -8.47 -1.12 6.45
N ASP A 159 -7.39 -1.77 5.98
CA ASP A 159 -7.07 -1.84 4.55
C ASP A 159 -8.15 -2.62 3.79
N THR A 160 -8.26 -2.30 2.50
CA THR A 160 -9.17 -2.97 1.58
C THR A 160 -8.43 -3.86 0.59
N ILE A 161 -9.15 -4.85 0.06
CA ILE A 161 -8.75 -5.63 -1.10
C ILE A 161 -9.75 -5.30 -2.20
N SER A 162 -9.27 -4.68 -3.27
CA SER A 162 -10.11 -4.23 -4.39
C SER A 162 -9.77 -4.98 -5.67
N PHE A 163 -10.78 -5.33 -6.46
CA PHE A 163 -10.64 -5.86 -7.82
C PHE A 163 -11.22 -4.86 -8.78
N VAL A 164 -10.46 -4.51 -9.81
CA VAL A 164 -10.89 -3.70 -10.94
C VAL A 164 -10.87 -4.60 -12.16
N VAL A 165 -12.04 -4.96 -12.65
CA VAL A 165 -12.20 -5.84 -13.81
C VAL A 165 -12.66 -5.03 -15.00
N PHE A 166 -11.88 -5.06 -16.07
CA PHE A 166 -12.22 -4.46 -17.35
C PHE A 166 -12.81 -5.52 -18.27
N GLY A 167 -14.05 -5.30 -18.70
CA GLY A 167 -14.78 -6.20 -19.59
C GLY A 167 -14.85 -5.66 -21.01
N TYR A 168 -14.45 -6.50 -21.98
CA TYR A 168 -14.43 -6.17 -23.41
C TYR A 168 -15.32 -7.13 -24.20
N PRO A 169 -16.17 -6.63 -25.12
CA PRO A 169 -17.10 -7.49 -25.89
C PRO A 169 -16.43 -8.32 -26.99
N ASP A 170 -15.13 -8.15 -27.26
CA ASP A 170 -14.47 -8.71 -28.44
C ASP A 170 -13.09 -9.31 -28.13
N HIS A 171 -12.75 -10.42 -28.78
CA HIS A 171 -11.46 -11.11 -28.69
C HIS A 171 -10.34 -10.39 -29.44
N ALA A 172 -10.69 -9.42 -30.31
CA ALA A 172 -9.75 -8.78 -31.22
C ALA A 172 -8.88 -7.68 -30.57
N VAL A 173 -9.10 -7.38 -29.28
CA VAL A 173 -8.25 -6.41 -28.59
C VAL A 173 -7.09 -7.19 -28.00
N ASP A 174 -5.96 -7.23 -28.73
CA ASP A 174 -4.65 -7.31 -28.09
C ASP A 174 -4.54 -6.04 -27.24
N LEU A 175 -5.08 -6.12 -26.03
CA LEU A 175 -4.83 -5.15 -24.99
C LEU A 175 -3.36 -5.30 -24.65
N GLU A 176 -2.51 -4.63 -25.43
CA GLU A 176 -1.50 -3.80 -24.79
C GLU A 176 -2.30 -2.76 -23.99
N THR A 177 -2.88 -3.18 -22.85
CA THR A 177 -3.24 -2.27 -21.77
C THR A 177 -1.91 -1.73 -21.29
N ASP A 178 -1.42 -0.75 -22.06
CA ASP A 178 -0.46 0.26 -21.65
C ASP A 178 -1.14 1.20 -20.63
N PHE A 179 -1.95 0.65 -19.71
CA PHE A 179 -1.72 0.97 -18.32
C PHE A 179 -0.32 0.44 -17.98
N LEU A 180 0.68 1.10 -18.56
CA LEU A 180 1.86 1.52 -17.85
C LEU A 180 1.35 2.34 -16.65
N VAL A 181 0.78 1.64 -15.67
CA VAL A 181 1.32 1.80 -14.33
C VAL A 181 2.75 1.28 -14.44
N GLU A 182 3.61 2.00 -15.18
CA GLU A 182 4.95 2.28 -14.76
C GLU A 182 4.79 3.03 -13.43
N MET A 183 4.34 2.30 -12.41
CA MET A 183 4.88 2.48 -11.09
C MET A 183 6.33 2.02 -11.19
N HIS A 184 7.13 2.83 -11.86
CA HIS A 184 8.47 3.21 -11.41
C HIS A 184 8.41 3.87 -10.00
N VAL A 185 7.45 3.51 -9.15
CA VAL A 185 7.27 4.00 -7.79
C VAL A 185 7.81 2.97 -6.79
N VAL A 186 8.32 1.81 -7.22
CA VAL A 186 9.02 0.90 -6.30
C VAL A 186 10.49 0.70 -6.66
N GLU A 187 10.85 0.52 -7.94
CA GLU A 187 12.29 0.46 -8.27
C GLU A 187 12.98 1.84 -8.26
N HIS A 188 12.30 2.91 -8.70
CA HIS A 188 12.85 4.26 -8.54
C HIS A 188 12.53 4.92 -7.21
N VAL A 189 11.74 4.32 -6.31
CA VAL A 189 11.77 4.72 -4.90
C VAL A 189 12.90 4.00 -4.17
N ALA A 190 13.27 2.76 -4.54
CA ALA A 190 14.54 2.18 -4.09
C ALA A 190 15.76 3.00 -4.59
N ASP A 191 15.72 3.52 -5.82
CA ASP A 191 16.77 4.41 -6.34
C ASP A 191 16.61 5.90 -5.95
N ALA A 192 15.41 6.42 -5.60
CA ALA A 192 15.25 7.75 -5.00
C ALA A 192 15.58 7.73 -3.49
N MET A 193 15.47 6.55 -2.87
CA MET A 193 16.18 6.19 -1.64
C MET A 193 17.67 5.92 -1.89
N SER A 194 18.27 6.46 -2.97
CA SER A 194 19.71 6.74 -3.09
C SER A 194 20.10 8.14 -2.56
N HIS A 195 19.15 8.88 -1.95
CA HIS A 195 19.44 9.99 -1.02
C HIS A 195 19.59 9.59 0.48
N PRO A 196 19.92 8.34 0.91
CA PRO A 196 20.09 8.01 2.31
C PRO A 196 21.45 8.51 2.81
N ARG A 197 22.31 9.07 1.94
CA ARG A 197 23.58 9.65 2.36
C ARG A 197 23.39 10.95 3.14
N GLU A 198 22.47 11.82 2.73
CA GLU A 198 22.20 13.05 3.49
C GLU A 198 21.49 12.74 4.81
N THR A 199 20.51 11.84 4.82
CA THR A 199 19.83 11.44 6.07
C THR A 199 20.72 10.59 6.98
N ALA A 200 21.58 9.71 6.46
CA ALA A 200 22.51 8.94 7.29
C ALA A 200 23.67 9.80 7.83
N GLU A 201 24.17 10.79 7.08
CA GLU A 201 25.14 11.75 7.61
C GLU A 201 24.52 12.65 8.68
N GLU A 202 23.27 13.11 8.49
CA GLU A 202 22.55 13.82 9.55
C GLU A 202 22.30 12.94 10.78
N LEU A 203 21.93 11.67 10.60
CA LEU A 203 21.76 10.74 11.71
C LEU A 203 23.08 10.49 12.45
N ARG A 204 24.19 10.34 11.72
CA ARG A 204 25.53 10.22 12.31
C ARG A 204 25.92 11.46 13.10
N LYS A 205 25.66 12.66 12.57
CA LYS A 205 25.90 13.92 13.30
C LYS A 205 25.04 14.02 14.56
N LYS A 206 23.76 13.63 14.49
CA LYS A 206 22.86 13.61 15.67
C LYS A 206 23.32 12.58 16.71
N ASN A 207 23.70 11.38 16.30
CA ASN A 207 24.22 10.35 17.21
C ASN A 207 25.56 10.75 17.83
N GLN A 208 26.43 11.41 17.08
CA GLN A 208 27.68 11.95 17.61
C GLN A 208 27.42 13.07 18.63
N ALA A 209 26.55 14.02 18.31
CA ALA A 209 26.15 15.08 19.25
C ALA A 209 25.50 14.50 20.53
N LEU A 210 24.70 13.44 20.40
CA LEU A 210 24.12 12.74 21.54
C LEU A 210 25.20 12.06 22.41
N ARG A 211 26.20 11.42 21.79
CA ARG A 211 27.33 10.82 22.51
C ARG A 211 28.16 11.86 23.26
N GLU A 212 28.42 13.01 22.65
CA GLU A 212 29.11 14.14 23.29
C GLU A 212 28.28 14.69 24.47
N ALA A 213 26.97 14.86 24.32
CA ALA A 213 26.09 15.28 25.40
C ALA A 213 26.06 14.29 26.58
N ILE A 214 26.08 12.98 26.30
CA ILE A 214 26.17 11.95 27.34
C ILE A 214 27.50 12.02 28.09
N GLN A 215 28.61 12.31 27.40
CA GLN A 215 29.92 12.45 28.04
C GLN A 215 29.99 13.70 28.93
N GLU A 216 29.44 14.83 28.49
CA GLU A 216 29.32 16.05 29.31
C GLU A 216 28.49 15.80 30.57
N LEU A 217 27.33 15.13 30.46
CA LEU A 217 26.52 14.76 31.62
C LEU A 217 27.26 13.84 32.60
N LYS A 218 28.05 12.89 32.09
CA LYS A 218 28.89 12.02 32.93
C LYS A 218 29.97 12.82 33.67
N LYS A 219 30.52 13.87 33.04
CA LYS A 219 31.53 14.74 33.67
C LYS A 219 30.91 15.58 34.79
N ILE A 220 29.78 16.23 34.52
CA ILE A 220 29.03 17.02 35.52
C ILE A 220 28.67 16.16 36.74
N LYS A 221 28.24 14.91 36.51
CA LYS A 221 27.94 13.98 37.60
C LYS A 221 29.14 13.72 38.51
N ARG A 222 30.35 13.51 37.95
CA ARG A 222 31.56 13.29 38.76
C ARG A 222 31.96 14.52 39.57
N GLU A 223 31.76 15.72 39.03
CA GLU A 223 32.05 16.98 39.75
C GLU A 223 31.09 17.17 40.94
N LEU A 224 29.82 16.81 40.78
CA LEU A 224 28.82 16.78 41.85
C LEU A 224 29.13 15.73 42.92
N ASP A 225 29.49 14.51 42.50
CA ASP A 225 29.82 13.43 43.43
C ASP A 225 31.10 13.76 44.23
N GLY A 226 32.10 14.39 43.60
CA GLY A 226 33.33 14.83 44.26
C GLY A 226 33.16 15.98 45.25
N THR A 227 32.11 16.79 45.11
CA THR A 227 31.79 17.85 46.09
C THR A 227 30.94 17.33 47.26
N ALA A 228 30.19 16.25 47.07
CA ALA A 228 29.38 15.65 48.13
C ALA A 228 30.20 14.83 49.16
N GLU A 229 31.44 14.43 48.84
CA GLU A 229 32.28 13.66 49.75
C GLU A 229 32.94 14.48 50.87
N GLU A 230 32.92 15.82 50.80
CA GLU A 230 33.47 16.67 51.86
C GLU A 230 32.48 16.95 53.02
N GLU A 231 31.18 16.59 52.90
CA GLU A 231 30.17 16.89 53.93
C GLU A 231 29.46 15.68 54.55
N SER A 232 29.70 14.43 54.10
CA SER A 232 28.97 13.27 54.64
C SER A 232 29.78 12.48 55.69
N GLY A 233 29.34 12.55 56.95
CA GLY A 233 29.80 11.70 58.05
C GLY A 233 29.57 10.20 57.83
N ASP A 234 30.35 9.41 58.55
CA ASP A 234 30.95 8.12 58.16
C ASP A 234 30.02 6.88 58.09
N ASP A 235 28.71 6.98 58.36
CA ASP A 235 27.95 5.77 58.74
C ASP A 235 26.98 5.18 57.69
N ASP A 236 26.68 5.83 56.55
CA ASP A 236 25.64 5.35 55.60
C ASP A 236 26.14 4.95 54.18
N LYS A 237 27.46 4.94 53.91
CA LYS A 237 28.00 4.77 52.53
C LYS A 237 27.94 3.35 51.93
N LYS A 238 27.55 2.30 52.66
CA LYS A 238 27.77 0.91 52.21
C LYS A 238 26.68 0.32 51.29
N VAL A 239 25.49 0.92 51.19
CA VAL A 239 24.34 0.28 50.51
C VAL A 239 24.11 0.80 49.08
N ILE A 240 24.63 1.97 48.71
CA ILE A 240 24.33 2.62 47.41
C ILE A 240 25.36 2.25 46.32
N SER A 241 26.60 1.91 46.67
CA SER A 241 27.65 1.62 45.68
C SER A 241 27.42 0.33 44.87
N GLN A 242 26.76 -0.69 45.44
CA GLN A 242 26.63 -1.99 44.78
C GLN A 242 25.53 -2.04 43.70
N ARG A 243 24.58 -1.09 43.70
CA ARG A 243 23.41 -1.14 42.80
C ARG A 243 23.65 -0.49 41.44
N ASN A 244 24.69 0.35 41.32
CA ASN A 244 24.96 1.13 40.10
C ASN A 244 25.96 0.45 39.14
N GLU A 245 26.80 -0.47 39.62
CA GLU A 245 27.77 -1.17 38.76
C GLU A 245 27.12 -2.22 37.85
N THR A 246 26.00 -2.82 38.25
CA THR A 246 25.33 -3.89 37.48
C THR A 246 24.66 -3.38 36.20
N ILE A 247 24.26 -2.11 36.13
CA ILE A 247 23.55 -1.53 34.98
C ILE A 247 24.49 -1.14 33.84
N ILE A 248 25.79 -0.96 34.11
CA ILE A 248 26.76 -0.47 33.11
C ILE A 248 27.30 -1.63 32.25
N ILE A 249 27.42 -2.84 32.79
CA ILE A 249 28.07 -3.98 32.13
C ILE A 249 27.18 -4.61 31.03
N GLU A 250 25.86 -4.49 31.12
CA GLU A 250 24.97 -5.07 30.10
C GLU A 250 24.90 -4.25 28.80
N LYS A 251 25.24 -2.95 28.84
CA LYS A 251 25.18 -2.10 27.63
C LYS A 251 26.42 -2.15 26.73
N GLU A 252 27.59 -2.50 27.26
CA GLU A 252 28.83 -2.56 26.45
C GLU A 252 28.92 -3.81 25.58
N LYS A 253 28.14 -4.86 25.88
CA LYS A 253 28.17 -6.12 25.11
C LYS A 253 27.40 -6.09 23.78
N ASP A 254 26.47 -5.14 23.63
CA ASP A 254 25.66 -5.03 22.41
C ASP A 254 26.33 -4.19 21.32
N GLU A 255 27.34 -3.38 21.65
CA GLU A 255 27.99 -2.46 20.69
C GLU A 255 29.14 -3.11 19.87
N GLU A 256 29.71 -4.24 20.27
CA GLU A 256 30.85 -4.86 19.55
C GLU A 256 30.44 -5.73 18.33
N MET A 257 29.15 -6.01 18.11
CA MET A 257 28.72 -6.88 17.01
C MET A 257 28.39 -6.18 15.67
N GLU A 258 28.28 -4.84 15.62
CA GLU A 258 27.83 -4.13 14.40
C GLU A 258 28.93 -3.75 13.40
N ASP A 259 30.20 -3.68 13.79
CA ASP A 259 31.26 -3.12 12.93
C ASP A 259 31.84 -4.08 11.87
N SER A 260 31.36 -5.32 11.78
CA SER A 260 32.01 -6.37 10.98
C SER A 260 31.47 -6.61 9.56
N GLN A 261 30.48 -5.87 9.04
CA GLN A 261 29.79 -6.26 7.78
C GLN A 261 29.89 -5.33 6.56
N SER A 262 30.64 -4.22 6.57
CA SER A 262 30.61 -3.27 5.43
C SER A 262 31.88 -3.21 4.58
N GLN A 263 32.16 -4.24 3.76
CA GLN A 263 33.02 -4.10 2.57
C GLN A 263 32.67 -5.11 1.47
N LYS A 264 31.98 -4.65 0.40
CA LYS A 264 32.27 -4.96 -1.03
C LYS A 264 31.12 -4.52 -1.94
N GLY A 265 31.42 -3.70 -2.94
CA GLY A 265 30.51 -3.43 -4.06
C GLY A 265 31.01 -2.36 -5.02
N LYS A 266 31.85 -2.73 -5.99
CA LYS A 266 32.11 -1.91 -7.20
C LYS A 266 31.20 -2.42 -8.31
N ARG A 267 30.37 -1.55 -8.92
CA ARG A 267 29.70 -1.87 -10.19
C ARG A 267 29.66 -0.70 -11.17
N LEU A 268 29.73 -1.13 -12.44
CA LEU A 268 29.81 -0.39 -13.68
C LEU A 268 28.56 0.44 -13.95
N ARG A 269 28.75 1.64 -14.51
CA ARG A 269 27.69 2.45 -15.12
C ARG A 269 27.41 1.95 -16.53
N MET A 270 26.19 1.48 -16.79
CA MET A 270 25.69 1.30 -18.15
C MET A 270 25.02 2.60 -18.64
N LEU A 271 25.31 2.97 -19.88
CA LEU A 271 24.71 4.11 -20.59
C LEU A 271 23.36 3.68 -21.16
N ILE A 272 22.30 4.39 -20.80
CA ILE A 272 20.96 4.23 -21.37
C ILE A 272 20.98 4.87 -22.78
N PRO A 273 20.63 4.13 -23.85
CA PRO A 273 20.55 4.71 -25.19
C PRO A 273 19.32 5.62 -25.34
N PRO A 274 19.39 6.64 -26.23
CA PRO A 274 18.28 7.55 -26.49
C PRO A 274 17.10 6.81 -27.16
N MET A 275 15.87 7.09 -26.69
CA MET A 275 14.64 6.52 -27.25
C MET A 275 14.39 6.98 -28.71
N PRO A 276 13.85 6.10 -29.57
CA PRO A 276 13.52 6.43 -30.95
C PRO A 276 12.29 7.36 -31.06
N PRO A 277 12.25 8.27 -32.07
CA PRO A 277 11.27 9.35 -32.16
C PRO A 277 9.89 8.97 -32.73
N ASN A 278 9.53 7.68 -32.87
CA ASN A 278 8.27 7.26 -33.48
C ASN A 278 7.61 6.13 -32.66
N PHE A 279 6.92 6.49 -31.57
CA PHE A 279 5.91 5.61 -30.99
C PHE A 279 4.59 5.81 -31.74
N PRO A 280 3.91 4.74 -32.20
CA PRO A 280 2.61 4.87 -32.85
C PRO A 280 1.62 5.51 -31.87
N HIS A 281 1.08 6.66 -32.29
CA HIS A 281 0.15 7.42 -31.48
C HIS A 281 -1.23 6.75 -31.43
N ARG A 282 -1.69 6.56 -30.18
CA ARG A 282 -3.08 6.50 -29.71
C ARG A 282 -3.92 5.33 -30.23
N PHE A 283 -3.86 4.26 -29.44
CA PHE A 283 -4.96 3.32 -29.31
C PHE A 283 -6.23 4.08 -28.92
N HIS A 284 -7.14 4.26 -29.88
CA HIS A 284 -8.50 4.60 -29.59
C HIS A 284 -9.18 3.36 -29.00
N GLY A 285 -9.01 3.16 -27.69
CA GLY A 285 -9.55 2.01 -26.97
C GLY A 285 -11.06 1.94 -27.14
N LYS A 286 -11.56 0.76 -27.51
CA LYS A 286 -12.99 0.45 -27.44
C LYS A 286 -13.47 0.69 -26.01
N PRO A 287 -14.74 1.10 -25.80
CA PRO A 287 -15.29 1.26 -24.45
C PRO A 287 -15.16 -0.06 -23.68
N ALA A 288 -14.43 -0.01 -22.57
CA ALA A 288 -14.38 -1.09 -21.59
C ALA A 288 -15.49 -0.85 -20.55
N THR A 289 -16.30 -1.86 -20.27
CA THR A 289 -17.13 -1.86 -19.06
C THR A 289 -16.23 -2.13 -17.87
N THR A 290 -16.51 -1.54 -16.70
CA THR A 290 -15.67 -1.73 -15.51
C THR A 290 -16.49 -2.18 -14.32
N LEU A 291 -16.03 -3.25 -13.67
CA LEU A 291 -16.58 -3.75 -12.41
C LEU A 291 -15.54 -3.53 -11.31
N ILE A 292 -15.94 -2.88 -10.23
CA ILE A 292 -15.11 -2.68 -9.03
C ILE A 292 -15.76 -3.43 -7.87
N LEU A 293 -15.00 -4.33 -7.25
CA LEU A 293 -15.38 -5.04 -6.03
C LEU A 293 -14.38 -4.70 -4.93
N THR A 294 -14.85 -4.19 -3.80
CA THR A 294 -13.99 -3.84 -2.66
C THR A 294 -14.44 -4.53 -1.38
N PHE A 295 -13.50 -5.21 -0.73
CA PHE A 295 -13.68 -5.93 0.53
C PHE A 295 -12.80 -5.31 1.62
N LYS A 296 -13.28 -5.19 2.85
CA LYS A 296 -12.42 -4.78 3.98
C LYS A 296 -11.72 -5.98 4.59
N ARG A 297 -10.44 -5.86 4.95
CA ARG A 297 -9.69 -6.96 5.59
C ARG A 297 -10.36 -7.42 6.89
N SER A 298 -10.84 -6.50 7.71
CA SER A 298 -11.58 -6.81 8.94
C SER A 298 -12.81 -7.71 8.73
N GLN A 299 -13.41 -7.73 7.53
CA GLN A 299 -14.53 -8.62 7.23
C GLN A 299 -14.11 -10.08 6.97
N LEU A 300 -12.81 -10.35 6.83
CA LEU A 300 -12.27 -11.65 6.42
C LEU A 300 -11.80 -12.52 7.60
N GLU A 301 -11.44 -11.92 8.75
CA GLU A 301 -10.80 -12.66 9.86
C GLU A 301 -11.69 -13.75 10.46
N ASP A 302 -13.00 -13.53 10.51
CA ASP A 302 -13.97 -14.48 11.06
C ASP A 302 -14.56 -15.43 10.01
N LYS A 303 -14.14 -15.31 8.75
CA LYS A 303 -14.82 -15.90 7.59
C LYS A 303 -14.01 -16.97 6.85
N LYS A 304 -13.11 -17.68 7.54
CA LYS A 304 -12.40 -18.84 6.94
C LYS A 304 -13.40 -19.92 6.52
N GLY A 305 -13.46 -20.20 5.21
CA GLY A 305 -14.41 -21.15 4.61
C GLY A 305 -15.85 -20.65 4.53
N ALA A 306 -16.07 -19.33 4.60
CA ALA A 306 -17.40 -18.75 4.72
C ALA A 306 -18.16 -18.58 3.40
N ASP A 307 -19.47 -18.60 3.60
CA ASP A 307 -20.55 -18.12 2.74
C ASP A 307 -20.15 -16.89 1.89
N TRP A 308 -19.82 -17.15 0.63
CA TRP A 308 -19.40 -16.13 -0.34
C TRP A 308 -20.54 -15.16 -0.67
N GLU A 309 -21.81 -15.57 -0.49
CA GLU A 309 -22.96 -14.69 -0.67
C GLU A 309 -22.90 -13.55 0.35
N ALA A 310 -22.60 -13.87 1.62
CA ALA A 310 -22.43 -12.88 2.68
C ALA A 310 -21.19 -11.99 2.50
N LEU A 311 -20.17 -12.43 1.74
CA LEU A 311 -19.04 -11.59 1.37
C LEU A 311 -19.41 -10.63 0.23
N LEU A 312 -20.15 -11.10 -0.77
CA LEU A 312 -20.65 -10.27 -1.85
C LEU A 312 -21.64 -9.20 -1.37
N GLU A 313 -22.51 -9.55 -0.42
CA GLU A 313 -23.42 -8.57 0.20
C GLU A 313 -22.66 -7.50 0.99
N ALA A 314 -21.54 -7.87 1.61
CA ALA A 314 -20.69 -6.96 2.36
C ALA A 314 -19.76 -6.12 1.46
N ALA A 315 -19.57 -6.52 0.20
CA ALA A 315 -18.69 -5.86 -0.74
C ALA A 315 -19.31 -4.57 -1.27
N ALA A 316 -18.49 -3.54 -1.43
CA ALA A 316 -18.89 -2.39 -2.24
C ALA A 316 -18.75 -2.78 -3.72
N VAL A 317 -19.89 -2.94 -4.40
CA VAL A 317 -19.96 -3.27 -5.83
C VAL A 317 -20.29 -2.01 -6.62
N VAL A 318 -19.44 -1.67 -7.59
CA VAL A 318 -19.68 -0.55 -8.49
C VAL A 318 -19.47 -0.99 -9.95
N GLU A 319 -20.47 -0.74 -10.79
CA GLU A 319 -20.49 -1.11 -12.20
C GLU A 319 -20.60 0.15 -13.07
N TYR A 320 -19.70 0.27 -14.05
CA TYR A 320 -19.59 1.42 -14.96
C TYR A 320 -19.69 1.03 -16.43
#